data_AF-A0A6V8P1Q3-F1
#
_entry.id   AF-A0A6V8P1Q3-F1
#
_cell.length_a   1.000
_cell.length_b   1.000
_cell.length_c   1.000
_cell.angle_alpha   90.00
_cell.angle_beta   90.00
_cell.angle_gamma   90.00
#
_symmetry.space_group_name_H-M   'P 1'
#
loop_
_entity.id
_entity.type
_entity.pdbx_description
1 polymer ?
#
loop_
_entity_poly.entity_id
_entity_poly.type
_entity_poly.pdbx_seq_one_letter_code
_entity_poly.pdbx_strand_id
1 'polypeptide(L)' 'MARLPVISGKQAVKAFEKADWTVVRRGSSRHIIMKKEGMITTLSIPD' A
#
# COMPACT_ATOMS: atom_id res chain seq x y z
N MET A 1 -0.81 12.92 22.88
CA MET A 1 -0.95 11.87 21.84
C MET A 1 -0.72 12.52 20.49
N ALA A 2 0.29 12.08 19.73
CA ALA A 2 0.52 12.62 18.38
C ALA A 2 -0.66 12.21 17.48
N ARG A 3 -1.23 13.17 16.73
CA ARG A 3 -2.31 12.88 15.79
C ARG A 3 -1.74 12.08 14.64
N LEU A 4 -2.23 10.85 14.47
CA LEU A 4 -1.87 10.05 13.30
C LEU A 4 -2.36 10.76 12.05
N PRO A 5 -1.51 10.89 11.02
CA PRO A 5 -1.93 11.51 9.78
C PRO A 5 -2.98 10.62 9.12
N VAL A 6 -4.12 11.21 8.77
CA VAL A 6 -5.11 10.55 7.92
C VAL A 6 -4.60 10.65 6.48
N ILE A 7 -4.06 9.54 5.98
CA ILE A 7 -3.53 9.44 4.62
C ILE A 7 -4.51 8.67 3.74
N SER A 8 -4.65 9.10 2.49
CA SER A 8 -5.44 8.37 1.48
C SER A 8 -4.68 7.13 0.98
N GLY A 9 -5.38 6.15 0.40
CA GLY A 9 -4.76 4.93 -0.14
C GLY A 9 -3.59 5.21 -1.08
N LYS A 10 -3.72 6.24 -1.94
CA LYS A 10 -2.65 6.70 -2.84
C LYS A 10 -1.39 7.19 -2.10
N GLN A 11 -1.56 7.85 -0.96
CA GLN A 11 -0.43 8.29 -0.14
C GLN A 11 0.24 7.11 0.55
N ALA A 12 -0.55 6.15 1.03
CA ALA A 12 -0.03 4.90 1.57
C ALA A 12 0.77 4.13 0.51
N VAL A 13 0.23 3.96 -0.70
CA VAL A 13 0.93 3.30 -1.82
C VAL A 13 2.28 3.96 -2.09
N LYS A 14 2.34 5.29 -2.21
CA LYS A 14 3.61 6.00 -2.43
C LYS A 14 4.63 5.79 -1.30
N ALA A 15 4.16 5.69 -0.05
CA ALA A 15 5.04 5.41 1.08
C ALA A 15 5.58 3.97 1.02
N PHE A 16 4.74 3.00 0.65
CA PHE A 16 5.16 1.61 0.48
C PHE A 16 6.05 1.42 -0.75
N GLU A 17 5.81 2.14 -1.85
CA GLU A 17 6.70 2.15 -3.02
C GLU A 17 8.12 2.57 -2.66
N LYS A 18 8.28 3.58 -1.80
CA LYS A 18 9.60 3.98 -1.27
C LYS A 18 10.25 2.93 -0.37
N ALA A 19 9.48 1.99 0.16
CA ALA A 19 9.94 0.91 1.01
C ALA A 19 10.14 -0.42 0.24
N ASP A 20 10.34 -0.33 -1.08
CA ASP A 20 10.52 -1.45 -2.01
C ASP A 20 9.29 -2.36 -2.16
N TRP A 21 8.09 -1.80 -1.97
CA TRP A 21 6.87 -2.49 -2.32
C TRP A 21 6.43 -2.13 -3.74
N THR A 22 6.10 -3.15 -4.51
CA THR A 22 5.66 -3.00 -5.90
C THR A 22 4.16 -3.25 -5.98
N VAL A 23 3.44 -2.42 -6.70
CA VAL A 23 2.00 -2.64 -6.96
C VAL A 23 1.85 -3.80 -7.93
N VAL A 24 1.21 -4.88 -7.47
CA VAL A 24 1.03 -6.10 -8.27
C VAL A 24 -0.34 -6.14 -8.93
N ARG A 25 -1.38 -5.67 -8.23
CA ARG A 25 -2.74 -5.68 -8.77
C ARG A 25 -3.59 -4.58 -8.12
N ARG A 26 -4.36 -3.87 -8.93
CA ARG A 26 -5.48 -3.04 -8.46
C ARG A 26 -6.76 -3.82 -8.70
N GLY A 27 -7.45 -4.23 -7.65
CA GLY A 27 -8.73 -4.92 -7.79
C GLY A 27 -9.81 -3.97 -8.31
N SER A 28 -10.88 -4.51 -8.90
CA SER A 28 -12.04 -3.71 -9.34
C SER A 28 -12.77 -3.03 -8.17
N SER A 29 -12.65 -3.60 -6.96
CA SER A 29 -12.99 -2.94 -5.71
C SER A 29 -11.74 -2.20 -5.21
N ARG A 30 -11.92 -0.99 -4.70
CA ARG A 30 -10.97 0.08 -4.28
C ARG A 30 -9.78 -0.36 -3.42
N HIS A 31 -9.13 -1.48 -3.70
CA HIS A 31 -8.04 -2.09 -2.97
C HIS A 31 -6.86 -2.27 -3.91
N ILE A 32 -5.71 -1.78 -3.47
CA ILE A 32 -4.43 -1.82 -4.17
C ILE A 32 -3.59 -2.88 -3.48
N ILE A 33 -3.25 -3.94 -4.20
CA ILE A 33 -2.43 -5.03 -3.70
C ILE A 33 -0.97 -4.77 -4.08
N MET A 34 -0.10 -4.74 -3.07
CA MET A 34 1.34 -4.59 -3.22
C MET A 34 2.06 -5.84 -2.72
N LYS A 35 3.20 -6.17 -3.33
CA LYS A 35 4.14 -7.19 -2.84
C LYS A 35 5.51 -6.59 -2.74
N LYS A 36 6.33 -7.13 -1.84
CA LYS A 36 7.74 -6.80 -1.74
C LYS A 36 8.56 -8.03 -2.09
N GLU A 37 9.62 -7.84 -2.87
CA GLU A 37 10.53 -8.92 -3.21
C GLU A 37 11.23 -9.42 -1.93
N GLY A 38 11.29 -10.75 -1.75
CA GLY A 38 11.78 -11.37 -0.52
C GLY A 38 10.77 -11.44 0.64
N MET A 39 9.54 -10.95 0.45
CA MET A 39 8.48 -11.03 1.45
C MET A 39 7.29 -11.86 0.93
N ILE A 40 6.90 -12.90 1.67
CA ILE A 40 5.79 -13.80 1.29
C ILE A 40 4.42 -13.12 1.45
N THR A 41 4.38 -11.96 2.11
CA THR A 41 3.17 -11.22 2.42
C THR A 41 2.76 -10.27 1.29
N THR A 42 1.46 -10.17 1.06
CA THR A 42 0.83 -9.13 0.23
C THR A 42 0.24 -8.03 1.10
N LEU A 43 0.54 -6.78 0.81
CA LEU A 43 -0.16 -5.62 1.36
C LEU A 43 -1.42 -5.34 0.55
N SER A 44 -2.54 -5.07 1.22
CA SER A 44 -3.77 -4.61 0.59
C SER A 44 -4.13 -3.25 1.16
N ILE A 45 -4.17 -2.23 0.30
CA ILE A 45 -4.38 -0.84 0.68
C ILE A 45 -5.71 -0.35 0.10
N PRO A 46 -6.67 0.09 0.92
CA PRO A 46 -7.89 0.69 0.41
C PRO A 46 -7.63 2.11 -0.14
N ASP A 47 -8.24 2.45 -1.28
CA ASP A 47 -8.31 3.80 -1.87
C ASP A 47 -9.43 4.63 -1.23
#